data_AF-A0A327NRL5-F1
#
_entry.id   AF-A0A327NRL5-F1
#
_cell.length_a   1.000
_cell.length_b   1.000
_cell.length_c   1.000
_cell.angle_alpha   90.00
_cell.angle_beta   90.00
_cell.angle_gamma   90.00
#
_symmetry.space_group_name_H-M   'P 1'
#
loop_
_entity.id
_entity.type
_entity.pdbx_description
1 polymer ?
#
loop_
_entity_poly.entity_id
_entity_poly.type
_entity_poly.pdbx_seq_one_letter_code
_entity_poly.pdbx_strand_id
1 'polypeptide(L)'
;MKTLFTMDKAAYANMLAGLNSQHFTERKGNLTDFRLYYDDLWLSDTAVIENLRLYRGEWEVELIFAHTANPLKFIKRRITSNSCPKRAAQQAHYMRRLAAKDQRGTLTVSANQLNACLN
;
A
#
# COMPACT_ATOMS: atom_id res chain seq x y z
N MET A 1 -28.55 19.34 32.78
CA MET A 1 -27.13 19.49 33.12
C MET A 1 -26.36 18.36 32.44
N LYS A 2 -25.34 18.65 31.63
CA LYS A 2 -24.47 17.60 31.07
C LYS A 2 -23.61 17.05 32.21
N THR A 3 -23.66 15.76 32.45
CA THR A 3 -22.79 15.09 33.40
C THR A 3 -21.34 15.29 32.95
N LEU A 4 -20.50 15.78 33.87
CA LEU A 4 -19.06 15.83 33.65
C LEU A 4 -18.58 14.40 33.46
N PHE A 5 -17.80 14.16 32.40
CA PHE A 5 -17.18 12.86 32.19
C PHE A 5 -16.32 12.53 33.41
N THR A 6 -16.63 11.42 34.06
CA THR A 6 -15.89 10.91 35.22
C THR A 6 -15.31 9.55 34.83
N MET A 7 -14.00 9.40 35.02
CA MET A 7 -13.29 8.16 34.74
C MET A 7 -12.60 7.71 36.01
N ASP A 8 -12.62 6.39 36.23
CA ASP A 8 -11.90 5.80 37.35
C ASP A 8 -10.40 6.12 37.30
N LYS A 9 -9.77 6.27 38.47
CA LYS A 9 -8.36 6.66 38.56
C LYS A 9 -7.44 5.61 37.94
N ALA A 10 -7.75 4.32 38.08
CA ALA A 10 -6.94 3.26 37.48
C ALA A 10 -7.10 3.25 35.95
N ALA A 11 -8.34 3.45 35.47
CA ALA A 11 -8.59 3.61 34.03
C ALA A 11 -7.85 4.82 33.43
N TYR A 12 -7.82 5.96 34.14
CA TYR A 12 -7.07 7.14 33.72
C TYR A 12 -5.56 6.90 33.68
N ALA A 13 -5.00 6.26 34.72
CA ALA A 13 -3.57 5.92 34.75
C ALA A 13 -3.19 4.97 33.60
N ASN A 14 -4.03 3.97 33.31
CA ASN A 14 -3.81 3.04 32.19
C ASN A 14 -3.92 3.74 30.83
N MET A 15 -4.86 4.67 30.67
CA MET A 15 -4.97 5.50 29.47
C MET A 15 -3.70 6.33 29.26
N LEU A 16 -3.21 7.02 30.30
CA LEU A 16 -1.98 7.81 30.22
C LEU A 16 -0.75 6.94 29.92
N ALA A 17 -0.65 5.76 30.54
CA ALA A 17 0.42 4.80 30.25
C ALA A 17 0.36 4.33 28.78
N GLY A 18 -0.84 4.03 28.28
CA GLY A 18 -1.08 3.70 26.88
C GLY A 18 -0.67 4.83 25.93
N LEU A 19 -1.05 6.08 26.23
CA LEU A 19 -0.65 7.25 25.45
C LEU A 19 0.87 7.46 25.43
N ASN A 20 1.55 7.31 26.58
CA ASN A 20 3.01 7.39 26.63
C ASN A 20 3.70 6.28 25.82
N SER A 21 3.07 5.10 25.72
CA SER A 21 3.57 4.00 24.89
C SER A 21 3.37 4.21 23.39
N GLN A 22 2.58 5.21 22.96
CA GLN A 22 2.41 5.55 21.54
C GLN A 22 3.65 6.22 20.93
N HIS A 23 4.62 6.68 21.74
CA HIS A 23 5.88 7.21 21.22
C HIS A 23 6.67 6.20 20.38
N PHE A 24 6.39 4.89 20.53
CA PHE A 24 7.05 3.82 19.78
C PHE A 24 6.51 3.59 18.37
N THR A 25 5.50 4.34 17.89
CA THR A 25 5.03 4.22 16.51
C THR A 25 6.01 4.82 15.49
N GLU A 26 6.86 5.75 15.93
CA GLU A 26 7.86 6.44 15.12
C GLU A 26 9.25 5.77 15.24
N ARG A 27 9.33 4.46 14.97
CA ARG A 27 10.63 3.77 14.93
C ARG A 27 11.28 3.98 13.57
N LYS A 28 12.57 4.37 13.58
CA LYS A 28 13.39 4.40 12.37
C LYS A 28 13.36 3.03 11.70
N GLY A 29 13.09 2.99 10.40
CA GLY A 29 13.12 1.77 9.61
C GLY A 29 14.48 1.08 9.69
N ASN A 30 14.47 -0.25 9.62
CA ASN A 30 15.66 -1.10 9.66
C ASN A 30 16.02 -1.61 8.25
N LEU A 31 17.24 -2.11 8.07
CA LEU A 31 17.68 -2.70 6.80
C LEU A 31 16.79 -3.87 6.34
N THR A 32 16.17 -4.56 7.29
CA THR A 32 15.21 -5.64 7.01
C THR A 32 13.96 -5.16 6.28
N ASP A 33 13.60 -3.89 6.39
CA ASP A 33 12.42 -3.34 5.72
C ASP A 33 12.62 -3.25 4.20
N PHE A 34 13.89 -3.16 3.75
CA PHE A 34 14.26 -3.23 2.33
C PHE A 34 14.17 -4.64 1.73
N ARG A 35 13.85 -5.67 2.53
CA ARG A 35 13.58 -7.02 1.99
C ARG A 35 12.47 -7.03 0.96
N LEU A 36 11.58 -6.03 0.99
CA LEU A 36 10.57 -5.75 -0.03
C LEU A 36 11.09 -5.85 -1.48
N TYR A 37 12.33 -5.42 -1.70
CA TYR A 37 12.94 -5.35 -3.03
C TYR A 37 13.55 -6.68 -3.51
N TYR A 38 13.80 -7.62 -2.60
CA TYR A 38 14.53 -8.86 -2.89
C TYR A 38 13.68 -10.11 -2.70
N ASP A 39 12.72 -10.06 -1.78
CA ASP A 39 11.75 -11.13 -1.57
C ASP A 39 10.55 -10.87 -2.48
N ASP A 40 10.42 -11.65 -3.55
CA ASP A 40 9.29 -11.53 -4.48
C ASP A 40 8.08 -12.36 -4.03
N LEU A 41 8.19 -13.18 -2.97
CA LEU A 41 7.11 -14.06 -2.52
C LEU A 41 5.88 -13.25 -2.11
N TRP A 42 6.06 -12.09 -1.48
CA TRP A 42 4.92 -11.29 -1.05
C TRP A 42 4.11 -10.70 -2.21
N LEU A 43 4.63 -10.66 -3.44
CA LEU A 43 3.93 -10.12 -4.60
C LEU A 43 2.69 -10.96 -4.95
N SER A 44 2.65 -12.25 -4.57
CA SER A 44 1.49 -13.10 -4.81
C SER A 44 0.25 -12.67 -4.03
N ASP A 45 0.41 -12.06 -2.86
CA ASP A 45 -0.67 -11.64 -1.97
C ASP A 45 -0.91 -10.12 -2.05
N THR A 46 -0.92 -9.57 -3.26
CA THR A 46 -1.08 -8.12 -3.48
C THR A 46 -2.24 -7.76 -4.39
N ALA A 47 -2.79 -6.57 -4.17
CA ALA A 47 -3.60 -5.91 -5.17
C ALA A 47 -2.68 -5.38 -6.28
N VAL A 48 -3.01 -5.71 -7.52
CA VAL A 48 -2.26 -5.25 -8.70
C VAL A 48 -3.03 -4.14 -9.39
N ILE A 49 -2.42 -2.96 -9.47
CA ILE A 49 -2.96 -1.76 -10.10
C ILE A 49 -2.12 -1.45 -11.34
N GLU A 50 -2.76 -1.27 -12.47
CA GLU A 50 -2.09 -0.83 -13.70
C GLU A 50 -1.95 0.69 -13.73
N ASN A 51 -0.80 1.16 -14.17
CA ASN A 51 -0.53 2.58 -14.40
C ASN A 51 0.06 2.78 -15.79
N LEU A 52 -0.44 3.77 -16.52
CA LEU A 52 0.08 4.17 -17.83
C LEU A 52 0.66 5.56 -17.71
N ARG A 53 1.90 5.72 -18.18
CA ARG A 53 2.59 7.01 -18.16
C ARG A 53 3.24 7.29 -19.50
N LEU A 54 3.02 8.49 -20.03
CA LEU A 54 3.81 8.98 -21.17
C LEU A 54 5.20 9.40 -20.66
N TYR A 55 6.24 8.75 -21.17
CA TYR A 55 7.63 9.03 -20.83
C TYR A 55 8.50 8.94 -22.09
N ARG A 56 9.25 10.01 -22.39
CA ARG A 56 10.16 10.10 -23.55
C ARG A 56 9.53 9.68 -24.88
N GLY A 57 8.26 10.04 -25.10
CA GLY A 57 7.53 9.73 -26.34
C GLY A 57 6.94 8.32 -26.42
N GLU A 58 7.07 7.51 -25.37
CA GLU A 58 6.45 6.19 -25.27
C GLU A 58 5.48 6.11 -24.08
N TRP A 59 4.49 5.24 -24.21
CA TRP A 59 3.57 4.89 -23.13
C TRP A 59 4.15 3.71 -22.35
N GLU A 60 4.68 4.01 -21.17
CA GLU A 60 5.16 3.02 -20.21
C GLU A 60 3.98 2.34 -19.52
N VAL A 61 4.03 1.02 -19.49
CA VAL A 61 3.14 0.15 -18.72
C VAL A 61 3.85 -0.17 -17.41
N GLU A 62 3.30 0.35 -16.33
CA GLU A 62 3.75 0.11 -14.96
C GLU A 62 2.70 -0.70 -14.21
N LEU A 63 3.14 -1.62 -13.36
CA LEU A 63 2.29 -2.30 -12.38
C LEU A 63 2.70 -1.87 -10.98
N ILE A 64 1.69 -1.55 -10.17
CA ILE A 64 1.83 -1.24 -8.75
C ILE A 64 1.29 -2.44 -7.98
N PHE A 65 2.15 -3.05 -7.18
CA PHE A 65 1.80 -4.15 -6.28
C PHE A 65 1.65 -3.57 -4.89
N ALA A 66 0.45 -3.63 -4.32
CA ALA A 66 0.15 -3.10 -3.00
C ALA A 66 -0.37 -4.22 -2.09
N HIS A 67 0.28 -4.40 -0.93
CA HIS A 67 -0.14 -5.42 0.03
C HIS A 67 -1.44 -5.02 0.73
N THR A 68 -2.41 -5.93 0.78
CA THR A 68 -3.74 -5.63 1.32
C THR A 68 -3.74 -5.40 2.82
N ALA A 69 -2.93 -6.16 3.57
CA ALA A 69 -2.84 -6.02 5.03
C ALA A 69 -1.86 -4.93 5.50
N ASN A 70 -0.98 -4.44 4.61
CA ASN A 70 0.00 -3.42 4.95
C ASN A 70 0.05 -2.38 3.81
N PRO A 71 -0.76 -1.32 3.89
CA PRO A 71 -0.88 -0.33 2.83
C PRO A 71 0.43 0.40 2.50
N LEU A 72 1.40 0.45 3.42
CA LEU A 72 2.72 1.06 3.19
C LEU A 72 3.72 0.10 2.52
N LYS A 73 3.32 -1.16 2.33
CA LYS A 73 4.09 -2.18 1.63
C LYS A 73 3.64 -2.24 0.17
N PHE A 74 4.22 -1.39 -0.67
CA PHE A 74 3.95 -1.38 -2.11
C PHE A 74 5.20 -1.13 -2.94
N ILE A 75 5.21 -1.65 -4.16
CA ILE A 75 6.28 -1.42 -5.13
C ILE A 75 5.70 -1.13 -6.50
N LYS A 76 6.35 -0.22 -7.22
CA LYS A 76 6.05 0.06 -8.62
C LYS A 76 7.12 -0.58 -9.50
N ARG A 77 6.70 -1.37 -10.49
CA ARG A 77 7.58 -1.99 -11.49
C ARG A 77 7.18 -1.53 -12.89
N ARG A 78 8.14 -1.02 -13.66
CA ARG A 78 7.99 -0.82 -15.10
C ARG A 78 8.10 -2.18 -15.78
N ILE A 79 7.13 -2.53 -16.60
CA ILE A 79 7.10 -3.84 -17.28
C ILE A 79 7.54 -3.69 -18.74
N THR A 80 6.99 -2.72 -19.45
CA THR A 80 7.20 -2.55 -20.90
C THR A 80 6.80 -1.13 -21.32
N SER A 81 7.14 -0.73 -22.53
CA SER A 81 6.69 0.52 -23.15
C SER A 81 6.20 0.28 -24.56
N ASN A 82 5.23 1.09 -25.01
CA ASN A 82 4.71 1.06 -26.36
C ASN A 82 4.56 2.48 -26.89
N SER A 83 4.80 2.69 -28.19
CA SER A 83 4.58 4.01 -28.81
C SER A 83 3.08 4.39 -28.90
N CYS A 84 2.18 3.39 -28.94
CA CYS A 84 0.74 3.61 -29.07
C CYS A 84 0.00 3.49 -27.73
N PRO A 85 -0.80 4.50 -27.32
CA PRO A 85 -1.53 4.49 -26.04
C PRO A 85 -2.55 3.35 -25.94
N LYS A 86 -3.27 3.07 -27.03
CA LYS A 86 -4.30 2.01 -27.03
C LYS A 86 -3.68 0.64 -26.80
N ARG A 87 -2.52 0.39 -27.42
CA ARG A 87 -1.77 -0.86 -27.26
C ARG A 87 -1.21 -0.98 -25.84
N ALA A 88 -0.65 0.11 -25.31
CA ALA A 88 -0.16 0.14 -23.93
C ALA A 88 -1.29 -0.17 -22.93
N ALA A 89 -2.47 0.43 -23.10
CA ALA A 89 -3.63 0.18 -22.24
C ALA A 89 -4.14 -1.25 -22.31
N GLN A 90 -4.26 -1.82 -23.51
CA GLN A 90 -4.66 -3.21 -23.67
C GLN A 90 -3.64 -4.17 -23.02
N GLN A 91 -2.34 -3.89 -23.20
CA GLN A 91 -1.29 -4.70 -22.61
C GLN A 91 -1.28 -4.60 -21.08
N ALA A 92 -1.45 -3.40 -20.53
CA ALA A 92 -1.57 -3.15 -19.10
C ALA A 92 -2.72 -3.97 -18.49
N HIS A 93 -3.89 -3.93 -19.14
CA HIS A 93 -5.07 -4.70 -18.73
C HIS A 93 -4.80 -6.21 -18.65
N TYR A 94 -4.16 -6.78 -19.67
CA TYR A 94 -3.85 -8.21 -19.66
C TYR A 94 -2.76 -8.57 -18.66
N MET A 95 -1.73 -7.73 -18.52
CA MET A 95 -0.65 -7.94 -17.55
C MET A 95 -1.17 -7.91 -16.11
N ARG A 96 -2.03 -6.95 -15.79
CA ARG A 96 -2.71 -6.90 -14.49
C ARG A 96 -3.49 -8.20 -14.23
N ARG A 97 -4.25 -8.69 -15.22
CA ARG A 97 -5.02 -9.95 -15.08
C ARG A 97 -4.13 -11.18 -14.89
N LEU A 98 -2.96 -11.22 -15.52
CA LEU A 98 -2.00 -12.30 -15.35
C LEU A 98 -1.33 -12.25 -13.97
N ALA A 99 -0.95 -11.06 -13.52
CA ALA A 99 -0.34 -10.85 -12.21
C ALA A 99 -1.34 -11.06 -11.05
N ALA A 100 -2.61 -10.67 -11.24
CA ALA A 100 -3.68 -10.85 -10.27
C ALA A 100 -4.32 -12.25 -10.30
N LYS A 101 -3.73 -13.21 -11.00
CA LYS A 101 -4.25 -14.58 -11.13
C LYS A 101 -3.98 -15.39 -9.85
N ASP A 102 -4.45 -14.87 -8.72
CA ASP A 102 -4.62 -15.58 -7.46
C ASP A 102 -5.99 -16.29 -7.48
N GLN A 103 -6.02 -17.51 -6.96
CA GLN A 103 -7.23 -18.35 -6.88
C GLN A 103 -8.29 -17.73 -5.93
N ARG A 104 -7.90 -16.76 -5.08
CA ARG A 104 -8.73 -16.10 -4.07
C ARG A 104 -9.59 -14.93 -4.59
N GLY A 105 -9.44 -14.53 -5.86
CA GLY A 105 -10.17 -13.40 -6.45
C GLY A 105 -9.34 -12.12 -6.56
N THR A 106 -9.95 -11.02 -7.04
CA THR A 106 -9.23 -9.75 -7.24
C THR A 106 -9.13 -8.97 -5.93
N LEU A 107 -7.94 -8.93 -5.33
CA LEU A 107 -7.64 -8.08 -4.19
C LEU A 107 -7.67 -6.59 -4.60
N THR A 108 -8.26 -5.74 -3.77
CA THR A 108 -8.35 -4.29 -4.01
C THR A 108 -7.75 -3.51 -2.85
N VAL A 109 -7.08 -2.40 -3.18
CA VAL A 109 -6.51 -1.45 -2.21
C VAL A 109 -6.96 -0.05 -2.61
N SER A 110 -7.29 0.78 -1.62
CA SER A 110 -7.70 2.18 -1.81
C SER A 110 -6.73 3.12 -1.11
N ALA A 111 -6.47 4.28 -1.71
CA ALA A 111 -5.63 5.32 -1.10
C ALA A 111 -6.15 5.76 0.28
N ASN A 112 -7.47 5.68 0.51
CA ASN A 112 -8.07 6.01 1.81
C ASN A 112 -7.57 5.09 2.95
N GLN A 113 -7.07 3.89 2.62
CA GLN A 113 -6.51 2.95 3.60
C GLN A 113 -5.09 3.32 4.04
N LEU A 114 -4.43 4.26 3.35
CA LEU A 114 -3.07 4.68 3.69
C LEU A 114 -3.02 5.49 4.99
N ASN A 115 -4.15 5.99 5.50
CA ASN A 115 -4.24 6.82 6.71
C ASN A 115 -3.13 7.88 6.78
N ALA A 116 -2.77 8.48 5.65
CA ALA A 116 -1.69 9.44 5.57
C ALA A 116 -2.10 10.70 6.33
N CYS A 117 -1.43 10.98 7.44
CA CYS A 117 -1.58 12.26 8.13
C CYS A 117 -1.03 13.37 7.21
N LEU A 118 -1.90 14.32 6.85
CA LEU A 118 -1.48 15.57 6.23
C LEU A 118 -0.91 16.44 7.35
N ASN A 119 0.42 16.47 7.46
CA ASN A 119 1.13 17.38 8.36
C ASN A 119 0.90 18.84 7.96
#